data_AF-A0A0G4L4E2-F1
#
_entry.id   AF-A0A0G4L4E2-F1
#
_cell.length_a   1.000
_cell.length_b   1.000
_cell.length_c   1.000
_cell.angle_alpha   90.00
_cell.angle_beta   90.00
_cell.angle_gamma   90.00
#
_symmetry.space_group_name_H-M   'P 1'
#
loop_
_entity.id
_entity.type
_entity.pdbx_description
1 polymer ?
#
loop_
_entity_poly.entity_id
_entity_poly.type
_entity_poly.pdbx_seq_one_letter_code
_entity_poly.pdbx_strand_id
1 'polypeptide(L)'
;MAGDFAGRAFEVLSKRPMRIEVGDMTIADVNELLDKLAGSSGELENLEVFETFYERMNAEELMWLIRIILKQMKVGATEKTLLHLWHPDAETLFNVSSSLRRVCWELFDPQYRLEQENTGVTLMQCFQPQLAQFQMPASFQKMVDYLRPTEEDPEYWIEEKLDGERMQMHMMEDASVPGGKRFCFWSRKAKDYTYLYGEGLKDDRGAL
;
A
#
# COMPACT_ATOMS: atom_id res chain seq x y z
N MET A 1 -15.69 11.78 21.18
CA MET A 1 -15.72 12.36 19.82
C MET A 1 -14.56 13.35 19.60
N ALA A 2 -13.38 13.02 20.12
CA ALA A 2 -12.10 13.67 19.82
C ALA A 2 -11.31 12.70 18.94
N GLY A 3 -10.60 13.19 17.93
CA GLY A 3 -9.86 12.34 16.98
C GLY A 3 -10.69 11.78 15.81
N ASP A 4 -11.87 12.32 15.53
CA ASP A 4 -12.61 12.05 14.29
C ASP A 4 -12.89 13.35 13.52
N PHE A 5 -11.92 13.76 12.71
CA PHE A 5 -12.04 14.99 11.94
C PHE A 5 -13.16 14.91 10.89
N ALA A 6 -13.27 13.79 10.16
CA ALA A 6 -14.30 13.58 9.15
C ALA A 6 -15.71 13.67 9.75
N GLY A 7 -15.94 13.02 10.90
CA GLY A 7 -17.22 13.10 11.60
C GLY A 7 -17.56 14.52 12.06
N ARG A 8 -16.57 15.28 12.55
CA ARG A 8 -16.77 16.70 12.90
C ARG A 8 -17.07 17.58 11.69
N ALA A 9 -16.40 17.33 10.57
CA ALA A 9 -16.68 18.04 9.32
C ALA A 9 -18.13 17.78 8.88
N PHE A 10 -18.60 16.53 8.91
CA PHE A 10 -19.98 16.18 8.61
C PHE A 10 -21.00 16.93 9.48
N GLU A 11 -20.80 16.97 10.80
CA GLU A 11 -21.69 17.70 11.73
C GLU A 11 -21.82 19.20 11.43
N VAL A 12 -20.78 19.82 10.88
CA VAL A 12 -20.78 21.24 10.50
C VAL A 12 -21.37 21.42 9.10
N LEU A 13 -21.01 20.56 8.16
CA LEU A 13 -21.42 20.64 6.76
C LEU A 13 -22.91 20.32 6.59
N SER A 14 -23.43 19.31 7.30
CA SER A 14 -24.84 18.90 7.26
C SER A 14 -25.83 19.99 7.69
N LYS A 15 -25.37 21.01 8.44
CA LYS A 15 -26.20 22.15 8.86
C LYS A 15 -26.31 23.23 7.79
N ARG A 16 -25.50 23.16 6.72
CA ARG A 16 -25.51 24.14 5.64
C ARG A 16 -26.69 23.83 4.71
N PRO A 17 -27.46 24.84 4.28
CA PRO A 17 -28.64 24.63 3.42
C PRO A 17 -28.29 24.28 1.97
N MET A 18 -27.01 24.34 1.59
CA MET A 18 -26.55 24.06 0.23
C MET A 18 -26.23 22.57 0.05
N ARG A 19 -26.56 22.02 -1.12
CA ARG A 19 -26.17 20.67 -1.58
C ARG A 19 -26.53 19.54 -0.62
N ILE A 20 -27.84 19.40 -0.38
CA ILE A 20 -28.42 18.32 0.42
C ILE A 20 -28.56 17.03 -0.41
N GLU A 21 -28.70 17.18 -1.73
CA GLU A 21 -28.78 16.06 -2.67
C GLU A 21 -27.39 15.49 -2.98
N VAL A 22 -27.35 14.21 -3.36
CA VAL A 22 -26.12 13.52 -3.77
C VAL A 22 -25.43 14.22 -4.94
N GLY A 23 -24.11 14.13 -4.98
CA GLY A 23 -23.30 14.70 -6.04
C GLY A 23 -23.46 13.99 -7.39
N ASP A 24 -22.84 14.56 -8.42
CA ASP A 24 -22.84 14.07 -9.79
C ASP A 24 -21.49 13.46 -10.21
N MET A 25 -20.55 13.34 -9.26
CA MET A 25 -19.22 12.83 -9.52
C MET A 25 -19.18 11.30 -9.57
N THR A 26 -18.53 10.76 -10.59
CA THR A 26 -18.24 9.33 -10.66
C THR A 26 -17.00 8.98 -9.82
N ILE A 27 -16.80 7.69 -9.52
CA ILE A 27 -15.58 7.21 -8.86
C ILE A 27 -14.33 7.56 -9.68
N ALA A 28 -14.43 7.57 -11.01
CA ALA A 28 -13.33 7.95 -11.89
C ALA A 28 -12.97 9.43 -11.70
N ASP A 29 -13.97 10.33 -11.73
CA ASP A 29 -13.76 11.77 -11.52
C ASP A 29 -13.10 12.05 -10.15
N VAL A 30 -13.54 11.33 -9.11
CA VAL A 30 -12.96 11.47 -7.77
C VAL A 30 -11.50 11.01 -7.75
N ASN A 31 -11.17 9.89 -8.38
CA ASN A 31 -9.77 9.42 -8.46
C ASN A 31 -8.89 10.38 -9.26
N GLU A 32 -9.37 10.93 -10.38
CA GLU A 32 -8.61 11.91 -11.15
C GLU A 32 -8.29 13.17 -10.33
N LEU A 33 -9.23 13.66 -9.52
CA LEU A 33 -8.97 14.80 -8.63
C LEU A 33 -8.04 14.42 -7.47
N LEU A 34 -8.13 13.20 -6.94
CA LEU A 34 -7.18 12.71 -5.93
C LEU A 34 -5.77 12.56 -6.50
N ASP A 35 -5.62 12.15 -7.76
CA ASP A 35 -4.34 12.08 -8.46
C ASP A 35 -3.73 13.47 -8.64
N LYS A 36 -4.54 14.47 -9.01
CA LYS A 36 -4.12 15.88 -9.05
C LYS A 36 -3.69 16.37 -7.67
N LEU A 37 -4.45 16.05 -6.62
CA LEU A 37 -4.11 16.42 -5.24
C LEU A 37 -2.77 15.81 -4.81
N ALA A 38 -2.52 14.54 -5.14
CA ALA A 38 -1.28 13.83 -4.82
C ALA A 38 -0.06 14.36 -5.58
N GLY A 39 -0.26 14.89 -6.80
CA GLY A 39 0.79 15.51 -7.63
C GLY A 39 0.94 17.02 -7.45
N SER A 40 0.12 17.65 -6.61
CA SER A 40 0.11 19.10 -6.42
C SER A 40 1.43 19.64 -5.84
N SER A 41 1.80 20.85 -6.24
CA SER A 41 3.04 21.50 -5.83
C SER A 41 2.90 22.44 -4.62
N GLY A 42 1.66 22.74 -4.20
CA GLY A 42 1.39 23.65 -3.09
C GLY A 42 -0.09 23.81 -2.71
N GLU A 43 -0.34 24.64 -1.69
CA GLU A 43 -1.67 24.82 -1.10
C GLU A 43 -2.71 25.43 -2.05
N LEU A 44 -2.28 26.25 -3.01
CA LEU A 44 -3.19 26.90 -3.96
C LEU A 44 -3.85 25.88 -4.90
N GLU A 45 -3.05 24.98 -5.48
CA GLU A 45 -3.57 23.89 -6.33
C GLU A 45 -4.45 22.93 -5.53
N ASN A 46 -4.09 22.64 -4.28
CA ASN A 46 -4.92 21.85 -3.38
C ASN A 46 -6.29 22.50 -3.14
N LEU A 47 -6.32 23.82 -2.94
CA LEU A 47 -7.55 24.57 -2.73
C LEU A 47 -8.49 24.45 -3.93
N GLU A 48 -8.00 24.61 -5.16
CA GLU A 48 -8.80 24.47 -6.38
C GLU A 48 -9.45 23.09 -6.51
N VAL A 49 -8.70 22.03 -6.15
CA VAL A 49 -9.22 20.66 -6.12
C VAL A 49 -10.30 20.50 -5.04
N PHE A 50 -10.06 21.01 -3.83
CA PHE A 50 -11.02 20.95 -2.73
C PHE A 50 -12.29 21.78 -3.00
N GLU A 51 -12.17 22.93 -3.65
CA GLU A 51 -13.30 23.73 -4.10
C GLU A 51 -14.18 22.91 -5.04
N THR A 52 -13.59 22.23 -6.01
CA THR A 52 -14.35 21.34 -6.93
C THR A 52 -15.11 20.24 -6.17
N PHE A 53 -14.47 19.58 -5.20
CA PHE A 53 -15.15 18.58 -4.38
C PHE A 53 -16.28 19.20 -3.55
N TYR A 54 -16.01 20.31 -2.88
CA TYR A 54 -16.98 21.01 -2.04
C TYR A 54 -18.19 21.51 -2.84
N GLU A 55 -17.94 21.97 -4.06
CA GLU A 55 -18.94 22.42 -5.00
C GLU A 55 -19.64 21.29 -5.75
N ARG A 56 -19.27 20.01 -5.59
CA ARG A 56 -19.89 18.89 -6.31
C ARG A 56 -20.41 17.76 -5.44
N MET A 57 -20.06 17.72 -4.16
CA MET A 57 -20.46 16.68 -3.20
C MET A 57 -21.38 17.23 -2.11
N ASN A 58 -22.17 16.35 -1.52
CA ASN A 58 -22.91 16.61 -0.28
C ASN A 58 -22.03 16.38 0.96
N ALA A 59 -22.61 16.63 2.14
CA ALA A 59 -21.87 16.50 3.41
C ALA A 59 -21.37 15.06 3.68
N GLU A 60 -22.15 14.03 3.31
CA GLU A 60 -21.80 12.62 3.54
C GLU A 60 -20.67 12.16 2.61
N GLU A 61 -20.74 12.53 1.33
CA GLU A 61 -19.71 12.27 0.34
C GLU A 61 -18.38 12.93 0.74
N LEU A 62 -18.42 14.20 1.16
CA LEU A 62 -17.25 14.92 1.68
C LEU A 62 -16.66 14.26 2.93
N MET A 63 -17.49 13.73 3.84
CA MET A 63 -17.02 12.98 4.99
C MET A 63 -16.22 11.74 4.56
N TRP A 64 -16.73 10.98 3.58
CA TRP A 64 -16.03 9.81 3.04
C TRP A 64 -14.77 10.18 2.28
N LEU A 65 -14.79 11.25 1.49
CA LEU A 65 -13.61 11.80 0.81
C LEU A 65 -12.50 12.15 1.82
N ILE A 66 -12.84 12.85 2.92
CA ILE A 66 -11.88 13.17 3.98
C ILE A 66 -11.28 11.89 4.57
N ARG A 67 -12.08 10.85 4.79
CA ARG A 67 -11.57 9.55 5.28
C ARG A 67 -10.62 8.89 4.30
N ILE A 68 -10.88 8.99 3.00
CA ILE A 68 -10.00 8.47 1.93
C ILE A 68 -8.67 9.24 1.94
N ILE A 69 -8.72 10.57 1.94
CA ILE A 69 -7.52 11.43 1.95
C ILE A 69 -6.66 11.17 3.19
N LEU A 70 -7.27 11.09 4.37
CA LEU A 70 -6.58 10.78 5.62
C LEU A 70 -6.18 9.30 5.74
N LYS A 71 -6.62 8.44 4.82
CA LYS A 71 -6.44 6.97 4.85
C LYS A 71 -6.96 6.33 6.14
N GLN A 72 -8.10 6.82 6.64
CA GLN A 72 -8.75 6.41 7.89
C GLN A 72 -10.24 6.11 7.68
N MET A 73 -10.54 4.95 7.09
CA MET A 73 -11.90 4.59 6.70
C MET A 73 -12.85 4.32 7.88
N LYS A 74 -12.34 3.81 9.01
CA LYS A 74 -13.13 3.45 10.22
C LYS A 74 -14.36 2.57 9.94
N VAL A 75 -14.26 1.66 8.97
CA VAL A 75 -15.37 0.77 8.55
C VAL A 75 -15.47 -0.51 9.37
N GLY A 76 -14.65 -0.70 10.41
CA GLY A 76 -14.67 -1.89 11.26
C GLY A 76 -14.17 -3.18 10.59
N ALA A 77 -13.60 -3.08 9.39
CA ALA A 77 -13.02 -4.20 8.65
C ALA A 77 -11.52 -4.00 8.46
N THR A 78 -10.78 -5.11 8.43
CA THR A 78 -9.35 -5.10 8.08
C THR A 78 -9.18 -5.22 6.57
N GLU A 79 -8.02 -4.81 6.05
CA GLU A 79 -7.63 -5.03 4.65
C GLU A 79 -7.76 -6.50 4.27
N LYS A 80 -7.28 -7.41 5.13
CA LYS A 80 -7.43 -8.85 4.96
C LYS A 80 -8.89 -9.25 4.77
N THR A 81 -9.79 -8.76 5.62
CA THR A 81 -11.23 -9.05 5.51
C THR A 81 -11.79 -8.60 4.16
N LEU A 82 -11.45 -7.40 3.71
CA LEU A 82 -11.93 -6.86 2.43
C LEU A 82 -11.38 -7.66 1.23
N LEU A 83 -10.09 -8.02 1.25
CA LEU A 83 -9.48 -8.84 0.21
C LEU A 83 -10.14 -10.22 0.10
N HIS A 84 -10.43 -10.88 1.23
CA HIS A 84 -11.11 -12.19 1.20
C HIS A 84 -12.54 -12.11 0.66
N LEU A 85 -13.24 -11.00 0.92
CA LEU A 85 -14.57 -10.77 0.35
C LEU A 85 -14.50 -10.51 -1.16
N TRP A 86 -13.41 -9.92 -1.66
CA TRP A 86 -13.18 -9.74 -3.09
C TRP A 86 -12.87 -11.07 -3.78
N HIS A 87 -11.86 -11.79 -3.31
CA HIS A 87 -11.44 -13.07 -3.89
C HIS A 87 -10.64 -13.91 -2.88
N PRO A 88 -10.80 -15.25 -2.83
CA PRO A 88 -10.04 -16.11 -1.91
C PRO A 88 -8.52 -15.97 -2.03
N ASP A 89 -8.01 -15.78 -3.24
CA ASP A 89 -6.58 -15.63 -3.52
C ASP A 89 -6.07 -14.16 -3.47
N ALA A 90 -6.94 -13.19 -3.16
CA ALA A 90 -6.56 -11.76 -3.21
C ALA A 90 -5.47 -11.39 -2.19
N GLU A 91 -5.53 -11.94 -0.98
CA GLU A 91 -4.48 -11.69 0.02
C GLU A 91 -3.12 -12.23 -0.45
N THR A 92 -3.11 -13.45 -1.00
CA THR A 92 -1.89 -14.07 -1.53
C THR A 92 -1.27 -13.24 -2.64
N LEU A 93 -2.08 -12.83 -3.64
CA LEU A 93 -1.59 -12.01 -4.74
C LEU A 93 -1.13 -10.63 -4.28
N PHE A 94 -1.85 -10.02 -3.35
CA PHE A 94 -1.45 -8.73 -2.79
C PHE A 94 -0.10 -8.83 -2.05
N ASN A 95 0.12 -9.90 -1.28
CA ASN A 95 1.37 -10.10 -0.56
C ASN A 95 2.59 -10.20 -1.49
N VAL A 96 2.44 -10.78 -2.69
CA VAL A 96 3.55 -10.94 -3.64
C VAL A 96 3.69 -9.83 -4.67
N SER A 97 2.68 -8.96 -4.80
CA SER A 97 2.68 -7.87 -5.79
C SER A 97 2.63 -6.46 -5.20
N SER A 98 2.19 -6.32 -3.94
CA SER A 98 1.85 -5.05 -3.29
C SER A 98 0.98 -4.12 -4.15
N SER A 99 0.10 -4.69 -4.99
CA SER A 99 -0.64 -3.94 -6.02
C SER A 99 -2.13 -4.28 -6.02
N LEU A 100 -2.97 -3.36 -5.50
CA LEU A 100 -4.42 -3.48 -5.59
C LEU A 100 -4.91 -3.51 -7.04
N ARG A 101 -4.24 -2.78 -7.95
CA ARG A 101 -4.57 -2.80 -9.39
C ARG A 101 -4.48 -4.20 -9.97
N ARG A 102 -3.39 -4.93 -9.67
CA ARG A 102 -3.22 -6.31 -10.14
C ARG A 102 -4.24 -7.25 -9.53
N VAL A 103 -4.47 -7.13 -8.22
CA VAL A 103 -5.50 -7.93 -7.52
C VAL A 103 -6.87 -7.75 -8.18
N CYS A 104 -7.32 -6.51 -8.38
CA CYS A 104 -8.62 -6.24 -8.97
C CYS A 104 -8.70 -6.68 -10.45
N TRP A 105 -7.60 -6.57 -11.21
CA TRP A 105 -7.57 -6.92 -12.63
C TRP A 105 -7.48 -8.43 -12.89
N GLU A 106 -6.61 -9.13 -12.17
CA GLU A 106 -6.38 -10.57 -12.36
C GLU A 106 -7.44 -11.42 -11.67
N LEU A 107 -8.01 -10.94 -10.56
CA LEU A 107 -8.99 -11.66 -9.74
C LEU A 107 -10.39 -11.03 -9.81
N PHE A 108 -10.76 -10.50 -10.97
CA PHE A 108 -12.11 -9.94 -11.18
C PHE A 108 -13.20 -11.03 -11.19
N ASP A 109 -12.84 -12.26 -11.59
CA ASP A 109 -13.71 -13.43 -11.57
C ASP A 109 -13.51 -14.23 -10.27
N PRO A 110 -14.51 -14.30 -9.37
CA PRO A 110 -14.44 -15.05 -8.11
C PRO A 110 -14.26 -16.57 -8.27
N GLN A 111 -14.46 -17.13 -9.46
CA GLN A 111 -14.28 -18.56 -9.75
C GLN A 111 -12.88 -18.90 -10.23
N TYR A 112 -12.14 -17.92 -10.76
CA TYR A 112 -10.76 -18.10 -11.16
C TYR A 112 -9.88 -18.43 -9.95
N ARG A 113 -8.81 -19.19 -10.13
CA ARG A 113 -7.84 -19.48 -9.07
C ARG A 113 -6.45 -19.31 -9.61
N LEU A 114 -5.57 -18.75 -8.80
CA LEU A 114 -4.17 -18.62 -9.18
C LEU A 114 -3.51 -20.00 -9.20
N GLU A 115 -2.80 -20.29 -10.28
CA GLU A 115 -1.84 -21.39 -10.33
C GLU A 115 -0.68 -21.08 -9.38
N GLN A 116 -0.03 -22.12 -8.82
CA GLN A 116 1.04 -21.94 -7.84
C GLN A 116 2.17 -21.03 -8.36
N GLU A 117 2.48 -21.10 -9.65
CA GLU A 117 3.49 -20.27 -10.30
C GLU A 117 3.16 -18.77 -10.26
N ASN A 118 1.87 -18.41 -10.28
CA ASN A 118 1.40 -17.01 -10.24
C ASN A 118 1.32 -16.44 -8.82
N THR A 119 1.66 -17.25 -7.80
CA THR A 119 1.67 -16.84 -6.39
C THR A 119 3.08 -16.66 -5.82
N GLY A 120 4.11 -16.82 -6.64
CA GLY A 120 5.51 -16.64 -6.24
C GLY A 120 5.97 -15.19 -6.28
N VAL A 121 7.11 -14.93 -5.63
CA VAL A 121 7.88 -13.69 -5.85
C VAL A 121 8.42 -13.71 -7.27
N THR A 122 8.16 -12.65 -8.03
CA THR A 122 8.66 -12.51 -9.41
C THR A 122 9.63 -11.33 -9.53
N LEU A 123 10.51 -11.41 -10.52
CA LEU A 123 11.52 -10.40 -10.76
C LEU A 123 10.87 -9.07 -11.19
N MET A 124 11.40 -7.95 -10.68
CA MET A 124 10.92 -6.60 -10.94
C MET A 124 9.50 -6.32 -10.42
N GLN A 125 9.02 -7.11 -9.45
CA GLN A 125 7.75 -6.86 -8.76
C GLN A 125 7.96 -6.76 -7.26
N CYS A 126 7.43 -5.70 -6.65
CA CYS A 126 7.51 -5.51 -5.21
C CYS A 126 6.67 -6.55 -4.47
N PHE A 127 7.23 -7.15 -3.42
CA PHE A 127 6.47 -8.02 -2.50
C PHE A 127 6.56 -7.52 -1.05
N GLN A 128 5.58 -7.87 -0.23
CA GLN A 128 5.54 -7.55 1.19
C GLN A 128 6.66 -8.29 1.93
N PRO A 129 7.63 -7.60 2.56
CA PRO A 129 8.69 -8.26 3.29
C PRO A 129 8.14 -9.02 4.50
N GLN A 130 8.70 -10.21 4.75
CA GLN A 130 8.42 -10.95 5.98
C GLN A 130 8.77 -10.09 7.21
N LEU A 131 7.86 -10.10 8.19
CA LEU A 131 8.03 -9.39 9.45
C LEU A 131 8.48 -10.35 10.56
N ALA A 132 9.32 -9.87 11.46
CA ALA A 132 9.62 -10.57 12.70
C ALA A 132 8.51 -10.32 13.72
N GLN A 133 8.04 -11.38 14.38
CA GLN A 133 7.05 -11.24 15.43
C GLN A 133 7.71 -10.71 16.69
N PHE A 134 7.20 -9.61 17.24
CA PHE A 134 7.63 -9.15 18.55
C PHE A 134 6.86 -9.91 19.63
N GLN A 135 7.52 -10.86 20.28
CA GLN A 135 7.01 -11.52 21.47
C GLN A 135 8.08 -11.50 22.55
N MET A 136 7.66 -11.27 23.79
CA MET A 136 8.50 -11.42 24.98
C MET A 136 8.15 -12.77 25.62
N PRO A 137 8.82 -13.87 25.23
CA PRO A 137 8.55 -15.17 25.81
C PRO A 137 8.86 -15.15 27.31
N ALA A 138 8.05 -15.87 28.09
CA ALA A 138 8.22 -15.95 29.54
C ALA A 138 9.52 -16.66 29.98
N SER A 139 10.18 -17.37 29.06
CA SER A 139 11.45 -18.07 29.29
C SER A 139 12.24 -18.24 27.99
N PHE A 140 13.54 -18.49 28.13
CA PHE A 140 14.42 -18.82 27.00
C PHE A 140 13.96 -20.10 26.27
N GLN A 141 13.50 -21.12 27.00
CA GLN A 141 12.97 -22.33 26.38
C GLN A 141 11.79 -22.04 25.45
N LYS A 142 10.82 -21.22 25.89
CA LYS A 142 9.68 -20.83 25.05
C LYS A 142 10.11 -20.04 23.81
N MET A 143 11.19 -19.25 23.92
CA MET A 143 11.78 -18.57 22.77
C MET A 143 12.29 -19.57 21.73
N VAL A 144 13.05 -20.59 22.17
CA VAL A 144 13.54 -21.67 21.30
C VAL A 144 12.37 -22.46 20.70
N ASP A 145 11.33 -22.76 21.48
CA ASP A 145 10.14 -23.45 21.00
C ASP A 145 9.43 -22.66 19.87
N TYR A 146 9.47 -21.32 19.90
CA TYR A 146 8.94 -20.48 18.82
C TYR A 146 9.79 -20.50 17.54
N LEU A 147 11.07 -20.82 17.64
CA LEU A 147 11.96 -21.02 16.48
C LEU A 147 11.73 -22.37 15.80
N ARG A 148 10.98 -23.28 16.45
CA ARG A 148 10.52 -24.58 15.92
C ARG A 148 11.65 -25.45 15.35
N PRO A 149 12.76 -25.69 16.08
CA PRO A 149 13.72 -26.69 15.67
C PRO A 149 13.05 -28.07 15.61
N THR A 150 13.49 -28.92 14.67
CA THR A 150 13.03 -30.30 14.52
C THR A 150 14.19 -31.27 14.72
N GLU A 151 13.92 -32.57 14.84
CA GLU A 151 15.01 -33.56 14.89
C GLU A 151 15.84 -33.57 13.59
N GLU A 152 15.22 -33.25 12.46
CA GLU A 152 15.87 -33.17 11.14
C GLU A 152 16.56 -31.81 10.89
N ASP A 153 16.14 -30.75 11.61
CA ASP A 153 16.68 -29.39 11.55
C ASP A 153 16.74 -28.77 12.96
N PRO A 154 17.74 -29.14 13.78
CA PRO A 154 17.79 -28.78 15.19
C PRO A 154 18.38 -27.39 15.46
N GLU A 155 18.75 -26.65 14.41
CA GLU A 155 19.50 -25.40 14.51
C GLU A 155 18.60 -24.18 14.26
N TYR A 156 19.03 -23.03 14.76
CA TYR A 156 18.41 -21.74 14.46
C TYR A 156 19.49 -20.66 14.37
N TRP A 157 19.19 -19.61 13.61
CA TRP A 157 20.12 -18.54 13.32
C TRP A 157 19.89 -17.34 14.23
N ILE A 158 20.99 -16.70 14.63
CA ILE A 158 20.97 -15.43 15.35
C ILE A 158 21.73 -14.43 14.51
N GLU A 159 21.04 -13.38 14.07
CA GLU A 159 21.59 -12.30 13.28
C GLU A 159 21.44 -10.98 14.03
N GLU A 160 22.37 -10.05 13.80
CA GLU A 160 22.27 -8.71 14.34
C GLU A 160 21.09 -7.98 13.69
N LYS A 161 20.17 -7.47 14.53
CA LYS A 161 19.07 -6.63 14.04
C LYS A 161 19.60 -5.22 13.78
N LEU A 162 20.03 -4.97 12.55
CA LEU A 162 20.46 -3.65 12.09
C LEU A 162 19.37 -2.59 12.29
N ASP A 163 19.78 -1.40 12.74
CA ASP A 163 18.91 -0.23 12.90
C ASP A 163 19.04 0.70 11.69
N GLY A 164 18.32 0.35 10.64
CA GLY A 164 18.26 1.11 9.40
C GLY A 164 16.94 0.91 8.67
N GLU A 165 16.89 1.31 7.40
CA GLU A 165 15.69 1.18 6.58
C GLU A 165 15.68 -0.14 5.80
N ARG A 166 14.54 -0.83 5.82
CA ARG A 166 14.36 -2.07 5.05
C ARG A 166 14.19 -1.72 3.57
N MET A 167 15.05 -2.30 2.72
CA MET A 167 15.02 -2.12 1.27
C MET A 167 15.03 -3.48 0.56
N GLN A 168 14.21 -3.60 -0.48
CA GLN A 168 14.16 -4.73 -1.39
C GLN A 168 14.77 -4.31 -2.72
N MET A 169 15.86 -4.94 -3.13
CA MET A 169 16.50 -4.72 -4.43
C MET A 169 16.11 -5.85 -5.38
N HIS A 170 15.67 -5.49 -6.59
CA HIS A 170 15.60 -6.38 -7.73
C HIS A 170 16.63 -5.98 -8.76
N MET A 171 17.19 -6.97 -9.47
CA MET A 171 18.17 -6.75 -10.53
C MET A 171 17.88 -7.70 -11.68
N MET A 172 17.85 -7.16 -12.90
CA MET A 172 17.76 -7.97 -14.11
C MET A 172 18.75 -7.49 -15.17
N GLU A 173 19.15 -8.40 -16.05
CA GLU A 173 19.88 -8.02 -17.25
C GLU A 173 18.95 -7.30 -18.23
N ASP A 174 19.41 -6.15 -18.72
CA ASP A 174 18.66 -5.33 -19.66
C ASP A 174 19.64 -4.56 -20.56
N ALA A 175 19.76 -5.02 -21.81
CA ALA A 175 20.65 -4.42 -22.80
C ALA A 175 20.23 -2.99 -23.20
N SER A 176 19.00 -2.56 -22.88
CA SER A 176 18.54 -1.19 -23.14
C SER A 176 19.05 -0.18 -22.10
N VAL A 177 19.51 -0.64 -20.94
CA VAL A 177 20.03 0.22 -19.87
C VAL A 177 21.57 0.31 -19.97
N PRO A 178 22.16 1.52 -19.89
CA PRO A 178 23.61 1.66 -19.82
C PRO A 178 24.24 0.80 -18.71
N GLY A 179 25.18 -0.06 -19.10
CA GLY A 179 25.79 -1.03 -18.17
C GLY A 179 25.09 -2.39 -18.12
N GLY A 180 23.99 -2.59 -18.85
CA GLY A 180 23.36 -3.88 -19.08
C GLY A 180 22.59 -4.45 -17.89
N LYS A 181 22.43 -3.69 -16.81
CA LYS A 181 21.70 -4.10 -15.60
C LYS A 181 20.73 -3.02 -15.17
N ARG A 182 19.48 -3.43 -14.98
CA ARG A 182 18.41 -2.61 -14.42
C ARG A 182 18.20 -2.95 -12.96
N PHE A 183 18.05 -1.95 -12.12
CA PHE A 183 17.74 -2.11 -10.70
C PHE A 183 16.39 -1.51 -10.36
N CYS A 184 15.72 -2.08 -9.36
CA CYS A 184 14.58 -1.46 -8.68
C CYS A 184 14.72 -1.61 -7.17
N PHE A 185 14.31 -0.57 -6.45
CA PHE A 185 14.40 -0.50 -4.99
C PHE A 185 13.06 -0.16 -4.38
N TRP A 186 12.54 -1.03 -3.51
CA TRP A 186 11.30 -0.80 -2.78
C TRP A 186 11.50 -0.85 -1.27
N SER A 187 10.95 0.14 -0.58
CA SER A 187 10.93 0.14 0.90
C SER A 187 9.99 -0.91 1.46
N ARG A 188 10.00 -1.07 2.79
CA ARG A 188 9.04 -1.93 3.53
C ARG A 188 7.58 -1.75 3.12
N LYS A 189 7.16 -0.52 2.79
CA LYS A 189 5.77 -0.18 2.43
C LYS A 189 5.57 -0.08 0.91
N ALA A 190 6.39 -0.79 0.13
CA ALA A 190 6.32 -0.82 -1.34
C ALA A 190 6.48 0.54 -2.04
N LYS A 191 7.02 1.56 -1.35
CA LYS A 191 7.37 2.83 -1.99
C LYS A 191 8.64 2.63 -2.82
N ASP A 192 8.59 3.09 -4.07
CA ASP A 192 9.72 3.09 -4.99
C ASP A 192 10.78 4.12 -4.57
N TYR A 193 12.00 3.65 -4.40
CA TYR A 193 13.21 4.41 -4.07
C TYR A 193 14.30 4.24 -5.14
N THR A 194 13.96 3.70 -6.31
CA THR A 194 14.90 3.51 -7.42
C THR A 194 15.53 4.83 -7.84
N TYR A 195 14.75 5.93 -7.82
CA TYR A 195 15.25 7.28 -8.09
C TYR A 195 16.36 7.74 -7.13
N LEU A 196 16.42 7.19 -5.91
CA LEU A 196 17.40 7.55 -4.89
C LEU A 196 18.66 6.68 -5.00
N TYR A 197 18.49 5.38 -5.21
CA TYR A 197 19.61 4.44 -5.24
C TYR A 197 20.23 4.30 -6.63
N GLY A 198 19.46 4.48 -7.70
CA GLY A 198 19.91 4.39 -9.08
C GLY A 198 19.20 3.26 -9.84
N GLU A 199 18.88 3.51 -11.11
CA GLU A 199 18.15 2.56 -11.96
C GLU A 199 19.05 1.61 -12.76
N GLY A 200 20.37 1.85 -12.77
CA GLY A 200 21.35 1.06 -13.50
C GLY A 200 22.77 1.29 -12.99
N LEU A 201 23.74 0.50 -13.48
CA LEU A 201 25.15 0.59 -13.06
C LEU A 201 25.85 1.90 -13.45
N LYS A 202 25.25 2.66 -14.36
CA LYS A 202 25.80 3.92 -14.90
C LYS A 202 24.80 5.06 -14.73
N ASP A 203 24.01 5.04 -13.66
CA ASP A 203 23.07 6.11 -13.35
C ASP A 203 23.78 7.20 -12.54
N ASP A 204 24.17 8.29 -13.21
CA ASP A 204 24.88 9.42 -12.59
C ASP A 204 24.07 10.16 -11.52
N ARG A 205 22.77 9.88 -11.40
CA ARG A 205 21.87 10.50 -10.41
C ARG A 205 21.62 9.61 -9.19
N GLY A 206 21.96 8.33 -9.28
CA GLY A 206 21.82 7.36 -8.20
C GLY A 206 22.89 7.53 -7.12
N ALA A 207 22.59 7.04 -5.92
CA ALA A 207 23.58 6.95 -4.85
C ALA A 207 24.53 5.73 -4.97
N LEU A 208 24.30 4.83 -5.95
CA LEU A 208 25.09 3.63 -6.22
C LEU A 208 26.25 3.87 -7.20
#